data_AF-A0A202E111-F1
#
_entry.id   AF-A0A202E111-F1
#
_cell.length_a   1.000
_cell.length_b   1.000
_cell.length_c   1.000
_cell.angle_alpha   90.00
_cell.angle_beta   90.00
_cell.angle_gamma   90.00
#
_symmetry.space_group_name_H-M   'P 1'
#
loop_
_entity.id
_entity.type
_entity.pdbx_description
1 polymer ?
#
loop_
_entity_poly.entity_id
_entity_poly.type
_entity_poly.pdbx_seq_one_letter_code
_entity_poly.pdbx_strand_id
1 'polypeptide(L)'
;MTKQNITKDNHYVPCVYLKGWLQDDRFFEYKLLVSHDSVPRWKSVNPKGTAYREHLYTRFTGAEESDEFEHWLNHEFEAPAEKALRRAVSGKRLRSREWRKLIRFFAAQIVRTPAEYVRSQARWDEELHTWFEEFVEGIPERLENAKNHGDIGKPFPQDDSDSFECMLIS
;
A
#
# COMPACT_ATOMS: atom_id res chain seq x y z
N MET A 1 27.15 -8.36 -8.40
CA MET A 1 25.81 -7.75 -8.50
C MET A 1 24.80 -8.87 -8.65
N THR A 2 23.99 -9.13 -7.62
CA THR A 2 22.93 -10.13 -7.66
C THR A 2 21.80 -9.57 -8.50
N LYS A 3 21.53 -10.20 -9.65
CA LYS A 3 20.42 -9.87 -10.54
C LYS A 3 19.13 -10.04 -9.73
N GLN A 4 18.49 -8.95 -9.32
CA GLN A 4 17.19 -9.03 -8.68
C GLN A 4 16.22 -9.65 -9.69
N ASN A 5 15.43 -10.61 -9.23
CA ASN A 5 14.44 -11.27 -10.05
C ASN A 5 13.25 -10.32 -10.15
N ILE A 6 13.22 -9.50 -11.20
CA ILE A 6 12.17 -8.52 -11.45
C ILE A 6 10.88 -9.30 -11.66
N THR A 7 9.88 -9.07 -10.79
CA THR A 7 8.57 -9.65 -11.01
C THR A 7 7.85 -8.76 -12.03
N LYS A 8 7.37 -9.38 -13.12
CA LYS A 8 6.61 -8.68 -14.15
C LYS A 8 5.13 -8.60 -13.78
N ASP A 9 4.68 -9.50 -12.93
CA ASP A 9 3.30 -9.72 -12.56
C ASP A 9 2.86 -8.76 -11.46
N ASN A 10 2.73 -7.48 -11.81
CA ASN A 10 2.37 -6.48 -10.82
C ASN A 10 0.92 -6.61 -10.35
N HIS A 11 0.73 -7.04 -9.10
CA HIS A 11 -0.59 -7.22 -8.51
C HIS A 11 -1.33 -5.87 -8.43
N TYR A 12 -2.60 -5.84 -8.82
CA TYR A 12 -3.54 -4.74 -8.54
C TYR A 12 -4.54 -5.10 -7.43
N VAL A 13 -4.54 -6.34 -6.95
CA VAL A 13 -5.10 -6.72 -5.64
C VAL A 13 -4.01 -7.41 -4.83
N PRO A 14 -3.72 -6.99 -3.60
CA PRO A 14 -2.65 -7.57 -2.78
C PRO A 14 -2.82 -9.08 -2.60
N CYS A 15 -1.73 -9.83 -2.75
CA CYS A 15 -1.71 -11.25 -2.38
C CYS A 15 -2.13 -11.45 -0.91
N VAL A 16 -1.76 -10.54 0.01
CA VAL A 16 -2.15 -10.61 1.42
C VAL A 16 -3.67 -10.55 1.62
N TYR A 17 -4.38 -9.81 0.78
CA TYR A 17 -5.83 -9.73 0.80
C TYR A 17 -6.47 -11.01 0.25
N LEU A 18 -5.96 -11.49 -0.89
CA LEU A 18 -6.46 -12.71 -1.55
C LEU A 18 -6.30 -13.96 -0.68
N LYS A 19 -5.26 -14.03 0.18
CA LYS A 19 -5.09 -15.10 1.16
C LYS A 19 -6.30 -15.28 2.08
N GLY A 20 -7.08 -14.23 2.34
CA GLY A 20 -8.29 -14.29 3.16
C GLY A 20 -9.43 -15.10 2.55
N TRP A 21 -9.35 -15.43 1.26
CA TRP A 21 -10.40 -16.13 0.49
C TRP A 21 -10.04 -17.57 0.15
N LEU A 22 -8.89 -18.05 0.64
CA LEU A 22 -8.38 -19.38 0.28
C LEU A 22 -9.19 -20.50 0.94
N GLN A 23 -9.46 -21.51 0.12
CA GLN A 23 -9.88 -22.85 0.50
C GLN A 23 -8.91 -23.82 -0.20
N ASP A 24 -8.15 -24.59 0.58
CA ASP A 24 -7.13 -25.52 0.08
C ASP A 24 -6.16 -24.86 -0.94
N ASP A 25 -5.58 -23.71 -0.54
CA ASP A 25 -4.63 -22.88 -1.31
C ASP A 25 -5.19 -22.22 -2.58
N ARG A 26 -6.50 -22.32 -2.83
CA ARG A 26 -7.15 -21.72 -4.01
C ARG A 26 -8.40 -20.95 -3.64
N PHE A 27 -8.87 -20.10 -4.54
CA PHE A 27 -10.19 -19.47 -4.43
C PHE A 27 -10.88 -19.44 -5.81
N PHE A 28 -12.18 -19.17 -5.82
CA PHE A 28 -12.95 -19.07 -7.06
C PHE A 28 -13.10 -17.60 -7.48
N GLU A 29 -12.60 -17.31 -8.67
CA GLU A 29 -12.78 -16.02 -9.33
C GLU A 29 -13.96 -16.09 -10.29
N TYR A 30 -14.82 -15.07 -10.28
CA TYR A 30 -15.91 -14.92 -11.23
C TYR A 30 -15.49 -14.01 -12.39
N LYS A 31 -15.60 -14.52 -13.61
CA LYS A 31 -15.36 -13.76 -14.83
C LYS A 31 -16.62 -13.03 -15.26
N LEU A 32 -16.62 -11.70 -15.12
CA LEU A 32 -17.70 -10.84 -15.62
C LEU A 32 -17.84 -10.91 -17.14
N LEU A 33 -16.71 -11.01 -17.84
CA LEU A 33 -16.65 -11.11 -19.30
C LEU A 33 -16.02 -12.45 -19.68
N VAL A 34 -16.77 -13.27 -20.41
CA VAL A 34 -16.30 -14.52 -21.02
C VAL A 34 -16.41 -14.40 -22.53
N SER A 35 -15.45 -14.96 -23.25
CA SER A 35 -15.41 -14.87 -24.72
C SER A 35 -16.49 -15.72 -25.40
N HIS A 36 -17.01 -16.73 -24.70
CA HIS A 36 -18.00 -17.68 -25.22
C HIS A 36 -18.70 -18.41 -24.07
N ASP A 37 -19.92 -18.92 -24.29
CA ASP A 37 -20.73 -19.63 -23.28
C ASP A 37 -20.11 -20.93 -22.78
N SER A 38 -19.23 -21.53 -23.57
CA SER A 38 -18.48 -22.73 -23.18
C SER A 38 -17.34 -22.44 -22.19
N VAL A 39 -17.00 -21.18 -21.95
CA VAL A 39 -15.95 -20.80 -21.00
C VAL A 39 -16.57 -20.73 -19.60
N PRO A 40 -16.03 -21.48 -18.61
CA PRO A 40 -16.55 -21.44 -17.25
C PRO A 40 -16.46 -20.03 -16.66
N ARG A 41 -17.58 -19.55 -16.10
CA ARG A 41 -17.64 -18.26 -15.40
C ARG A 41 -16.84 -18.27 -14.11
N TRP A 42 -16.80 -19.41 -13.42
CA TRP A 42 -16.02 -19.61 -12.20
C TRP A 42 -14.70 -20.32 -12.54
N LYS A 43 -13.58 -19.75 -12.09
CA LYS A 43 -12.25 -20.34 -12.26
C LYS A 43 -11.59 -20.48 -10.90
N SER A 44 -11.12 -21.68 -10.59
CA SER A 44 -10.26 -21.90 -9.42
C SER A 44 -8.86 -21.34 -9.71
N VAL A 45 -8.35 -20.47 -8.85
CA VAL A 45 -7.06 -19.75 -9.01
C VAL A 45 -6.27 -19.72 -7.71
N ASN A 46 -4.96 -19.49 -7.81
CA ASN A 46 -4.12 -19.16 -6.66
C ASN A 46 -3.85 -17.64 -6.66
N PRO A 47 -3.48 -17.04 -5.51
CA PRO A 47 -3.25 -15.59 -5.42
C PRO A 47 -2.15 -15.06 -6.36
N LYS A 48 -1.12 -15.85 -6.64
CA LYS A 48 -0.01 -15.42 -7.50
C LYS A 48 -0.41 -15.36 -8.98
N GLY A 49 -1.36 -16.17 -9.41
CA GLY A 49 -1.77 -16.33 -10.81
C GLY A 49 -3.00 -15.54 -11.21
N THR A 50 -3.43 -14.56 -10.41
CA THR A 50 -4.53 -13.65 -10.77
C THR A 50 -4.35 -12.28 -10.13
N ALA A 51 -5.25 -11.35 -10.47
CA ALA A 51 -5.32 -10.00 -9.95
C ALA A 51 -4.02 -9.20 -10.10
N TYR A 52 -3.29 -9.47 -11.17
CA TYR A 52 -2.09 -8.77 -11.59
C TYR A 52 -2.21 -8.33 -13.04
N ARG A 53 -1.36 -7.38 -13.42
CA ARG A 53 -1.14 -7.00 -14.81
C ARG A 53 0.34 -6.90 -15.06
N GLU A 54 0.80 -7.51 -16.14
CA GLU A 54 2.20 -7.41 -16.54
C GLU A 54 2.58 -5.94 -16.72
N HIS A 55 3.69 -5.55 -16.09
CA HIS A 55 4.28 -4.22 -16.20
C HIS A 55 3.35 -3.06 -15.78
N LEU A 56 2.43 -3.30 -14.83
CA LEU A 56 1.53 -2.24 -14.33
C LEU A 56 2.30 -1.10 -13.66
N TYR A 57 3.39 -1.41 -12.95
CA TYR A 57 4.22 -0.44 -12.22
C TYR A 57 5.68 -0.42 -12.66
N THR A 58 6.05 -1.25 -13.65
CA THR A 58 7.43 -1.29 -14.13
C THR A 58 7.84 0.09 -14.63
N ARG A 59 8.86 0.65 -14.00
CA ARG A 59 9.56 1.84 -14.48
C ARG A 59 10.85 1.43 -15.16
N PHE A 60 11.24 2.19 -16.17
CA PHE A 60 12.56 2.06 -16.79
C PHE A 60 13.51 3.04 -16.09
N THR A 61 14.45 2.51 -15.31
CA THR A 61 15.59 3.28 -14.79
C THR A 61 16.79 3.00 -15.69
N GLY A 62 16.96 3.81 -16.73
CA GLY A 62 17.97 3.56 -17.77
C GLY A 62 17.59 2.37 -18.66
N ALA A 63 18.40 1.30 -18.65
CA ALA A 63 18.20 0.10 -19.47
C ALA A 63 17.60 -1.10 -18.72
N GLU A 64 17.27 -0.94 -17.43
CA GLU A 64 16.75 -2.03 -16.58
C GLU A 64 15.29 -1.77 -16.18
N GLU A 65 14.47 -2.82 -16.22
CA GLU A 65 13.11 -2.84 -15.67
C GLU A 65 13.20 -2.88 -14.14
N SER A 66 12.43 -2.04 -13.44
CA SER A 66 12.40 -2.00 -11.97
C SER A 66 11.04 -2.41 -11.39
N ASP A 67 11.08 -3.27 -10.37
CA ASP A 67 9.93 -3.74 -9.56
C ASP A 67 9.93 -3.15 -8.13
N GLU A 68 10.63 -2.02 -7.96
CA GLU A 68 10.79 -1.36 -6.67
C GLU A 68 9.45 -0.95 -6.04
N PHE A 69 8.49 -0.54 -6.87
CA PHE A 69 7.22 -0.03 -6.38
C PHE A 69 6.38 -1.11 -5.69
N GLU A 70 6.35 -2.33 -6.25
CA GLU A 70 5.64 -3.45 -5.62
C GLU A 70 6.35 -3.90 -4.35
N HIS A 71 7.68 -3.99 -4.39
CA HIS A 71 8.45 -4.33 -3.20
C HIS A 71 8.22 -3.33 -2.06
N TRP A 72 8.22 -2.03 -2.39
CA TRP A 72 7.94 -0.96 -1.45
C TRP A 72 6.51 -1.03 -0.90
N LEU A 73 5.49 -1.21 -1.74
CA LEU A 73 4.11 -1.37 -1.28
C LEU A 73 3.97 -2.54 -0.31
N ASN A 74 4.57 -3.68 -0.66
CA ASN A 74 4.53 -4.87 0.17
C ASN A 74 5.24 -4.66 1.51
N HIS A 75 6.44 -4.05 1.49
CA HIS A 75 7.22 -3.79 2.69
C HIS A 75 6.55 -2.78 3.64
N GLU A 76 6.07 -1.67 3.11
CA GLU A 76 5.59 -0.53 3.91
C GLU A 76 4.12 -0.65 4.34
N PHE A 77 3.28 -1.35 3.58
CA PHE A 77 1.83 -1.33 3.78
C PHE A 77 1.21 -2.72 3.87
N GLU A 78 1.52 -3.63 2.94
CA GLU A 78 0.80 -4.92 2.84
C GLU A 78 1.26 -5.94 3.89
N ALA A 79 2.56 -6.25 3.96
CA ALA A 79 3.10 -7.19 4.95
C ALA A 79 2.87 -6.72 6.40
N PRO A 80 3.02 -5.43 6.76
CA PRO A 80 2.71 -4.95 8.11
C PRO A 80 1.24 -5.15 8.52
N ALA A 81 0.31 -5.16 7.56
CA ALA A 81 -1.13 -5.27 7.79
C ALA A 81 -1.63 -6.72 7.85
N GLU A 82 -0.88 -7.71 7.37
CA GLU A 82 -1.30 -9.12 7.31
C GLU A 82 -1.89 -9.65 8.63
N LYS A 83 -1.17 -9.41 9.73
CA LYS A 83 -1.61 -9.85 11.07
C LYS A 83 -2.92 -9.17 11.49
N ALA A 84 -3.08 -7.89 11.18
CA ALA A 84 -4.27 -7.12 11.53
C ALA A 84 -5.47 -7.58 10.69
N LEU A 85 -5.27 -7.82 9.39
CA LEU A 85 -6.29 -8.36 8.48
C LEU A 85 -6.81 -9.71 8.98
N ARG A 86 -5.90 -10.64 9.33
CA ARG A 86 -6.29 -11.96 9.85
C ARG A 86 -7.10 -11.87 11.15
N ARG A 87 -6.77 -10.92 12.03
CA ARG A 87 -7.56 -10.70 13.26
C ARG A 87 -8.94 -10.15 12.96
N ALA A 88 -9.03 -9.17 12.06
CA ALA A 88 -10.28 -8.56 11.65
C ALA A 88 -11.25 -9.61 11.06
N VAL A 89 -10.75 -10.42 10.11
CA VAL A 89 -11.54 -11.49 9.45
C VAL A 89 -11.98 -12.57 10.44
N SER A 90 -11.16 -12.87 11.47
CA SER A 90 -11.53 -13.84 12.51
C SER A 90 -12.39 -13.26 13.64
N GLY A 91 -12.91 -12.03 13.49
CA GLY A 91 -13.77 -11.39 14.50
C GLY A 91 -13.04 -11.03 15.80
N LYS A 92 -11.70 -11.07 15.82
CA LYS A 92 -10.91 -10.74 17.01
C LYS A 92 -10.85 -9.22 17.19
N ARG A 93 -11.00 -8.76 18.43
CA ARG A 93 -10.83 -7.34 18.78
C ARG A 93 -9.48 -6.82 18.29
N LEU A 94 -9.48 -5.68 17.60
CA LEU A 94 -8.26 -5.02 17.12
C LEU A 94 -7.75 -4.00 18.14
N ARG A 95 -6.43 -3.88 18.25
CA ARG A 95 -5.77 -2.80 19.03
C ARG A 95 -5.54 -1.57 18.16
N SER A 96 -5.29 -0.41 18.76
CA SER A 96 -5.04 0.86 18.06
C SER A 96 -3.95 0.74 16.98
N ARG A 97 -2.83 0.07 17.30
CA ARG A 97 -1.75 -0.18 16.33
C ARG A 97 -2.18 -1.04 15.13
N GLU A 98 -3.12 -1.95 15.34
CA GLU A 98 -3.64 -2.82 14.27
C GLU A 98 -4.62 -2.06 13.39
N TRP A 99 -5.47 -1.21 13.98
CA TRP A 99 -6.29 -0.25 13.23
C TRP A 99 -5.44 0.66 12.35
N ARG A 100 -4.37 1.25 12.89
CA ARG A 100 -3.45 2.10 12.12
C ARG A 100 -2.87 1.37 10.90
N LYS A 101 -2.48 0.10 11.06
CA LYS A 101 -1.98 -0.73 9.96
C LYS A 101 -3.04 -1.00 8.91
N LEU A 102 -4.29 -1.27 9.31
CA LEU A 102 -5.40 -1.49 8.38
C LEU A 102 -5.75 -0.21 7.60
N ILE A 103 -5.76 0.94 8.27
CA ILE A 103 -6.02 2.24 7.63
C ILE A 103 -4.92 2.55 6.61
N ARG A 104 -3.64 2.40 7.00
CA ARG A 104 -2.51 2.58 6.07
C ARG A 104 -2.57 1.62 4.88
N PHE A 105 -2.91 0.37 5.12
CA PHE A 105 -3.11 -0.61 4.05
C PHE A 105 -4.25 -0.19 3.11
N PHE A 106 -5.40 0.22 3.65
CA PHE A 106 -6.54 0.70 2.87
C PHE A 106 -6.19 1.93 2.03
N ALA A 107 -5.51 2.91 2.62
CA ALA A 107 -5.02 4.09 1.91
C ALA A 107 -4.09 3.71 0.76
N ALA A 108 -3.17 2.77 0.99
CA ALA A 108 -2.30 2.23 -0.06
C ALA A 108 -3.12 1.56 -1.19
N GLN A 109 -4.24 0.91 -0.87
CA GLN A 109 -5.13 0.32 -1.88
C GLN A 109 -5.87 1.36 -2.73
N ILE A 110 -6.14 2.55 -2.20
CA ILE A 110 -6.75 3.64 -2.97
C ILE A 110 -5.74 4.12 -4.02
N VAL A 111 -4.53 4.47 -3.58
CA VAL A 111 -3.50 5.09 -4.44
C VAL A 111 -2.81 4.11 -5.39
N ARG A 112 -3.00 2.78 -5.23
CA ARG A 112 -2.36 1.78 -6.11
C ARG A 112 -2.85 1.85 -7.55
N THR A 113 -4.05 2.39 -7.81
CA THR A 113 -4.56 2.37 -9.18
C THR A 113 -4.01 3.57 -9.97
N PRO A 114 -3.53 3.37 -11.22
CA PRO A 114 -3.08 4.49 -12.06
C PRO A 114 -4.14 5.58 -12.22
N ALA A 115 -5.42 5.19 -12.24
CA ALA A 115 -6.53 6.14 -12.30
C ALA A 115 -6.57 7.05 -11.06
N GLU A 116 -6.39 6.49 -9.87
CA GLU A 116 -6.40 7.29 -8.63
C GLU A 116 -5.15 8.13 -8.46
N TYR A 117 -4.00 7.64 -8.92
CA TYR A 117 -2.79 8.45 -9.03
C TYR A 117 -3.04 9.69 -9.90
N VAL A 118 -3.60 9.52 -11.11
CA VAL A 118 -3.90 10.65 -12.01
C VAL A 118 -4.91 11.62 -11.39
N ARG A 119 -5.95 11.13 -10.72
CA ARG A 119 -6.93 11.99 -10.03
C ARG A 119 -6.31 12.75 -8.87
N SER A 120 -5.46 12.09 -8.09
CA SER A 120 -4.84 12.67 -6.91
C SER A 120 -3.67 13.60 -7.26
N GLN A 121 -3.05 13.43 -8.42
CA GLN A 121 -1.91 14.25 -8.87
C GLN A 121 -2.27 15.73 -8.93
N ALA A 122 -3.42 16.10 -9.50
CA ALA A 122 -3.85 17.50 -9.56
C ALA A 122 -3.98 18.13 -8.17
N ARG A 123 -4.58 17.39 -7.22
CA ARG A 123 -4.72 17.83 -5.83
C ARG A 123 -3.36 17.92 -5.12
N TRP A 124 -2.49 16.93 -5.34
CA TRP A 124 -1.14 16.91 -4.77
C TRP A 124 -0.28 18.04 -5.31
N ASP A 125 -0.37 18.39 -6.59
CA ASP A 125 0.38 19.50 -7.15
C ASP A 125 0.01 20.84 -6.50
N GLU A 126 -1.26 21.01 -6.10
CA GLU A 126 -1.75 22.18 -5.37
C GLU A 126 -1.40 22.16 -3.87
N GLU A 127 -1.59 21.01 -3.21
CA GLU A 127 -1.44 20.89 -1.75
C GLU A 127 0.02 20.62 -1.30
N LEU A 128 0.80 19.85 -2.07
CA LEU A 128 2.16 19.47 -1.69
C LEU A 128 3.09 20.68 -1.66
N HIS A 129 2.88 21.69 -2.51
CA HIS A 129 3.73 22.86 -2.51
C HIS A 129 3.60 23.62 -1.19
N THR A 130 2.36 23.90 -0.80
CA THR A 130 2.02 24.54 0.47
C THR A 130 2.53 23.73 1.66
N TRP A 131 2.29 22.42 1.68
CA TRP A 131 2.76 21.55 2.76
C TRP A 131 4.29 21.47 2.83
N PHE A 132 4.97 21.48 1.69
CA PHE A 132 6.43 21.43 1.64
C PHE A 132 7.04 22.73 2.14
N GLU A 133 6.48 23.88 1.77
CA GLU A 133 6.88 25.19 2.28
C GLU A 133 6.68 25.26 3.79
N GLU A 134 5.49 24.92 4.30
CA GLU A 134 5.21 24.86 5.74
C GLU A 134 6.14 23.91 6.49
N PHE A 135 6.42 22.74 5.90
CA PHE A 135 7.34 21.77 6.49
C PHE A 135 8.76 22.34 6.61
N VAL A 136 9.28 22.96 5.53
CA VAL A 136 10.63 23.54 5.48
C VAL A 136 10.76 24.70 6.46
N GLU A 137 9.77 25.59 6.49
CA GLU A 137 9.72 26.71 7.43
C GLU A 137 9.64 26.25 8.88
N GLY A 138 9.00 25.11 9.16
CA GLY A 138 8.91 24.51 10.48
C GLY A 138 10.14 23.69 10.93
N ILE A 139 11.13 23.45 10.05
CA ILE A 139 12.35 22.68 10.42
C ILE A 139 13.10 23.29 11.61
N PRO A 140 13.37 24.61 11.67
CA PRO A 140 14.11 25.21 12.77
C PRO A 140 13.44 24.97 14.12
N GLU A 141 12.12 25.20 14.22
CA GLU A 141 11.34 25.01 15.44
C GLU A 141 11.33 23.53 15.86
N ARG A 142 11.19 22.60 14.90
CA ARG A 142 11.22 21.16 15.17
C ARG A 142 12.60 20.68 15.64
N LEU A 143 13.68 21.26 15.10
CA LEU A 143 15.04 20.98 15.56
C LEU A 143 15.32 21.55 16.95
N GLU A 144 14.80 22.73 17.27
CA GLU A 144 14.89 23.30 18.62
C GLU A 144 14.12 22.44 19.64
N ASN A 145 12.90 22.04 19.30
CA ASN A 145 12.11 21.15 20.14
C ASN A 145 12.79 19.77 20.33
N ALA A 146 13.37 19.18 19.28
CA ALA A 146 14.10 17.93 19.37
C ALA A 146 15.39 18.03 20.22
N LYS A 147 16.11 19.17 20.13
CA LYS A 147 17.27 19.46 21.01
C LYS A 147 16.86 19.56 22.47
N ASN A 148 15.75 20.23 22.76
CA ASN A 148 15.24 20.41 24.12
C ASN A 148 14.76 19.09 24.77
N HIS A 149 14.36 18.11 23.96
CA HIS A 149 13.89 16.80 24.42
C HIS A 149 14.95 15.69 24.30
N GLY A 150 16.18 16.01 23.87
CA GLY A 150 17.28 15.06 23.75
C GLY A 150 17.21 14.08 22.57
N ASP A 151 16.38 14.37 21.57
CA ASP A 151 16.02 13.47 20.45
C ASP A 151 16.74 13.81 19.13
N ILE A 152 17.99 14.27 19.25
CA ILE A 152 18.79 14.71 18.09
C ILE A 152 19.16 13.50 17.24
N GLY A 153 18.64 13.43 16.00
CA GLY A 153 19.03 12.43 15.00
C GLY A 153 18.12 11.22 14.87
N LYS A 154 16.92 11.21 15.49
CA LYS A 154 15.90 10.23 15.08
C LYS A 154 15.44 10.58 13.66
N PRO A 155 15.51 9.65 12.67
CA PRO A 155 14.84 9.86 11.40
C PRO A 155 13.35 10.03 11.66
N PHE A 156 12.63 10.71 10.74
CA PHE A 156 11.19 10.96 10.71
C PHE A 156 10.40 10.30 11.84
N PRO A 157 9.58 11.06 12.60
CA PRO A 157 8.92 10.54 13.80
C PRO A 157 8.39 9.14 13.54
N GLN A 158 9.06 8.14 14.12
CA GLN A 158 8.47 6.82 14.23
C GLN A 158 7.29 7.04 15.15
N ASP A 159 6.13 7.14 14.51
CA ASP A 159 4.90 7.55 15.16
C ASP A 159 4.42 6.42 16.08
N ASP A 160 5.10 6.31 17.21
CA ASP A 160 4.76 5.53 18.38
C ASP A 160 3.83 6.32 19.31
N SER A 161 3.33 7.49 18.86
CA SER A 161 2.38 8.30 19.62
C SER A 161 0.93 7.91 19.32
N ASP A 162 0.13 7.92 20.38
CA ASP A 162 -1.23 7.37 20.47
C ASP A 162 -2.30 8.44 20.17
N SER A 163 -2.00 9.44 19.33
CA SER A 163 -2.88 10.59 19.10
C SER A 163 -3.10 10.82 17.60
N PHE A 164 -4.23 10.31 17.09
CA PHE A 164 -4.85 10.83 15.87
C PHE A 164 -6.04 11.68 16.29
N GLU A 165 -5.88 13.00 16.29
CA GLU A 165 -7.03 13.86 16.01
C GLU A 165 -7.37 13.68 14.53
N CYS A 166 -8.52 13.04 14.30
CA CYS A 166 -9.15 13.00 12.99
C CYS A 166 -9.51 14.42 12.57
N MET A 167 -8.73 15.01 11.67
CA MET A 167 -9.24 16.05 10.79
C MET A 167 -10.08 15.35 9.70
N LEU A 168 -11.28 14.95 10.08
CA LEU A 168 -12.35 14.65 9.13
C LEU A 168 -12.77 15.99 8.55
N ILE A 169 -12.35 16.25 7.32
CA ILE A 169 -12.91 17.34 6.52
C ILE A 169 -14.38 16.98 6.28
N SER A 170 -15.24 17.78 6.90
CA SER A 170 -16.70 17.85 6.74
C SER A 170 -17.13 18.28 5.36
#